data_AF-A0A926B526-F1
#
_entry.id   AF-A0A926B526-F1
#
_cell.length_a   1.000
_cell.length_b   1.000
_cell.length_c   1.000
_cell.angle_alpha   90.00
_cell.angle_beta   90.00
_cell.angle_gamma   90.00
#
_symmetry.space_group_name_H-M   'P 1'
#
loop_
_entity.id
_entity.type
_entity.pdbx_description
1 polymer ?
#
loop_
_entity_poly.entity_id
_entity_poly.type
_entity_poly.pdbx_seq_one_letter_code
_entity_poly.pdbx_strand_id
1 'polypeptide(L)'
;MASLKSELLSPDARLNDCAVRDQSHVLTGNQGDFVKRIQTALFILDGAEIDASDLDAGIYGRSTAAAVLSYKTNRGIIAKGRQTAADDIVGKMTIASLDREMLEVEGRPSGPVCVKAMRPIAGRGF
;
A
#
# COMPACT_ATOMS: atom_id res chain seq x y z
N MET A 1 -18.18 11.58 -6.49
CA MET A 1 -17.01 11.86 -5.63
C MET A 1 -16.83 10.64 -4.76
N ALA A 2 -15.87 9.74 -5.06
CA ALA A 2 -15.36 8.92 -3.97
C ALA A 2 -14.66 9.89 -3.01
N SER A 3 -14.63 9.53 -1.74
CA SER A 3 -13.84 10.23 -0.75
C SER A 3 -13.19 9.12 0.04
N LEU A 4 -11.89 8.92 -0.16
CA LEU A 4 -11.12 8.06 0.73
C LEU A 4 -11.31 8.57 2.16
N LYS A 5 -11.39 7.66 3.13
CA LYS A 5 -11.73 7.98 4.52
C LYS A 5 -10.51 8.15 5.41
N SER A 6 -9.37 7.60 5.01
CA SER A 6 -8.12 7.65 5.77
C SER A 6 -7.52 9.04 5.75
N GLU A 7 -6.98 9.52 6.86
CA GLU A 7 -6.34 10.84 6.92
C GLU A 7 -5.09 10.90 6.03
N LEU A 8 -4.41 9.76 5.84
CA LEU A 8 -3.24 9.65 5.00
C LEU A 8 -3.53 9.67 3.48
N LEU A 9 -4.68 9.16 3.04
CA LEU A 9 -5.00 8.99 1.60
C LEU A 9 -6.10 9.96 1.10
N SER A 10 -7.03 10.36 1.97
CA SER A 10 -8.12 11.31 1.70
C SER A 10 -7.70 12.68 1.14
N PRO A 11 -6.63 13.34 1.62
CA PRO A 11 -6.28 14.67 1.13
C PRO A 11 -5.78 14.69 -0.31
N ASP A 12 -5.42 13.54 -0.89
CA ASP A 12 -4.87 13.45 -2.24
C ASP A 12 -5.95 13.18 -3.27
N ALA A 13 -6.26 14.21 -4.07
CA ALA A 13 -7.23 14.11 -5.17
C ALA A 13 -6.88 13.01 -6.18
N ARG A 14 -5.59 12.74 -6.41
CA ARG A 14 -5.15 11.70 -7.36
C ARG A 14 -5.42 10.29 -6.84
N LEU A 15 -5.22 10.05 -5.53
CA LEU A 15 -5.55 8.77 -4.90
C LEU A 15 -7.06 8.55 -4.89
N ASN A 16 -7.80 9.62 -4.62
CA ASN A 16 -9.25 9.60 -4.67
C ASN A 16 -9.77 9.30 -6.08
N ASP A 17 -9.12 9.83 -7.12
CA ASP A 17 -9.46 9.53 -8.51
C ASP A 17 -9.08 8.09 -8.89
N CYS A 18 -7.94 7.56 -8.40
CA CYS A 18 -7.56 6.15 -8.53
C CYS A 18 -8.59 5.18 -7.93
N ALA A 19 -9.32 5.61 -6.89
CA ALA A 19 -10.41 4.84 -6.30
C ALA A 19 -11.66 4.74 -7.20
N VAL A 20 -11.79 5.63 -8.19
CA VAL A 20 -12.96 5.74 -9.07
C VAL A 20 -12.65 5.34 -10.51
N ARG A 21 -11.52 5.80 -11.05
CA ARG A 21 -11.15 5.72 -12.46
C ARG A 21 -10.00 4.75 -12.67
N ASP A 22 -10.19 3.83 -13.61
CA ASP A 22 -9.15 2.91 -14.07
C ASP A 22 -7.95 3.60 -14.74
N GLN A 23 -8.17 4.76 -15.37
CA GLN A 23 -7.11 5.57 -15.97
C GLN A 23 -6.16 6.20 -14.96
N SER A 24 -6.58 6.33 -13.71
CA SER A 24 -5.80 6.93 -12.62
C SER A 24 -5.12 5.88 -11.75
N HIS A 25 -5.10 4.62 -12.19
CA HIS A 25 -4.35 3.56 -11.53
C HIS A 25 -2.85 3.89 -11.48
N VAL A 26 -2.23 3.56 -10.34
CA VAL A 26 -0.79 3.77 -10.16
C VAL A 26 -0.03 2.55 -10.66
N LEU A 27 0.86 2.79 -11.61
CA LEU A 27 1.67 1.78 -12.27
C LEU A 27 3.15 1.96 -11.88
N THR A 28 3.94 0.90 -12.01
CA THR A 28 5.40 0.98 -11.89
C THR A 28 5.96 2.09 -12.80
N GLY A 29 6.88 2.89 -12.25
CA GLY A 29 7.44 4.08 -12.90
C GLY A 29 6.66 5.38 -12.66
N ASN A 30 5.49 5.34 -12.01
CA ASN A 30 4.83 6.56 -11.53
C ASN A 30 5.64 7.17 -10.38
N GLN A 31 5.64 8.50 -10.27
CA GLN A 31 6.33 9.20 -9.18
C GLN A 31 5.52 10.39 -8.66
N GLY A 32 5.66 10.70 -7.38
CA GLY A 32 5.08 11.87 -6.71
C GLY A 32 4.59 11.59 -5.30
N ASP A 33 4.00 12.60 -4.65
CA ASP A 33 3.52 12.52 -3.26
C ASP A 33 2.50 11.40 -3.02
N PHE A 34 1.62 11.14 -4.00
CA PHE A 34 0.66 10.05 -3.93
C PHE A 34 1.35 8.67 -3.86
N VAL A 35 2.52 8.48 -4.48
CA VAL A 35 3.30 7.25 -4.37
C VAL A 35 3.88 7.14 -2.97
N LYS A 36 4.44 8.22 -2.42
CA LYS A 36 4.96 8.25 -1.03
C LYS A 36 3.90 7.88 -0.01
N ARG A 37 2.66 8.32 -0.22
CA ARG A 37 1.52 7.95 0.63
C ARG A 37 1.18 6.48 0.52
N ILE A 38 1.16 5.91 -0.68
CA ILE A 38 0.96 4.47 -0.88
C ILE A 38 2.07 3.67 -0.21
N GLN A 39 3.33 4.06 -0.41
CA GLN A 39 4.49 3.42 0.20
C GLN A 39 4.40 3.47 1.73
N THR A 40 4.05 4.61 2.30
CA THR A 40 3.82 4.78 3.74
C THR A 40 2.67 3.88 4.24
N ALA A 41 1.56 3.81 3.52
CA ALA A 41 0.44 2.93 3.88
C ALA A 41 0.85 1.45 3.87
N LEU A 42 1.60 1.01 2.86
CA LEU A 42 2.13 -0.36 2.78
C LEU A 42 3.10 -0.66 3.92
N PHE A 43 3.96 0.30 4.27
CA PHE A 43 4.86 0.20 5.41
C PHE A 43 4.10 0.06 6.73
N ILE A 44 3.05 0.85 6.95
CA ILE A 44 2.25 0.79 8.19
C ILE A 44 1.44 -0.52 8.28
N LEU A 45 0.87 -0.97 7.17
CA LEU A 45 -0.06 -2.11 7.16
C LEU A 45 0.64 -3.47 7.13
N ASP A 46 1.71 -3.61 6.34
CA ASP A 46 2.39 -4.89 6.11
C ASP A 46 3.85 -4.87 6.61
N GLY A 47 4.38 -3.72 7.02
CA GLY A 47 5.80 -3.59 7.34
C GLY A 47 6.70 -3.69 6.12
N ALA A 48 6.18 -3.32 4.94
CA ALA A 48 6.87 -3.52 3.68
C ALA A 48 8.22 -2.80 3.63
N GLU A 49 9.31 -3.52 3.39
CA GLU A 49 10.63 -2.94 3.17
C GLU A 49 10.70 -2.32 1.77
N ILE A 50 10.60 -1.01 1.71
CA ILE A 50 10.77 -0.19 0.50
C ILE A 50 12.10 0.50 0.60
N ASP A 51 12.86 0.50 -0.50
CA ASP A 51 14.17 1.16 -0.53
C ASP A 51 14.02 2.65 -0.19
N ALA A 52 14.87 3.15 0.70
CA ALA A 52 14.81 4.53 1.16
C ALA A 52 14.96 5.52 -0.01
N SER A 53 15.69 5.16 -1.07
CA SER A 53 15.84 5.98 -2.27
C SER A 53 14.53 6.07 -3.06
N ASP A 54 13.78 4.98 -3.14
CA ASP A 54 12.47 4.90 -3.81
C ASP A 54 11.41 5.68 -3.02
N LEU A 55 11.50 5.64 -1.69
CA LEU A 55 10.65 6.38 -0.75
C LEU A 55 10.94 7.89 -0.76
N ASP A 56 12.22 8.27 -0.71
CA ASP A 56 12.66 9.68 -0.75
C ASP A 56 12.35 10.32 -2.10
N ALA A 57 12.62 9.61 -3.20
CA ALA A 57 12.26 10.07 -4.53
C ALA A 57 10.73 10.00 -4.78
N GLY A 58 10.01 9.18 -4.01
CA GLY A 58 8.58 8.93 -4.22
C GLY A 58 8.30 8.28 -5.56
N ILE A 59 9.18 7.37 -5.99
CA ILE A 59 9.10 6.66 -7.26
C ILE A 59 8.50 5.28 -6.99
N TYR A 60 7.64 4.83 -7.87
CA TYR A 60 7.12 3.48 -7.86
C TYR A 60 8.12 2.56 -8.55
N GLY A 61 9.20 2.23 -7.85
CA GLY A 61 10.24 1.33 -8.35
C GLY A 61 9.93 -0.13 -8.10
N ARG A 62 10.95 -0.97 -8.30
CA ARG A 62 10.84 -2.43 -8.11
C ARG A 62 10.57 -2.82 -6.66
N SER A 63 11.12 -2.09 -5.69
CA SER A 63 10.91 -2.36 -4.26
C SER A 63 9.46 -2.09 -3.86
N THR A 64 8.89 -0.97 -4.35
CA THR A 64 7.47 -0.63 -4.15
C THR A 64 6.55 -1.64 -4.84
N ALA A 65 6.89 -2.06 -6.07
CA ALA A 65 6.14 -3.09 -6.79
C ALA A 65 6.13 -4.43 -6.02
N ALA A 66 7.28 -4.84 -5.47
CA ALA A 66 7.37 -6.05 -4.64
C ALA A 66 6.52 -5.94 -3.36
N ALA A 67 6.53 -4.77 -2.71
CA ALA A 67 5.68 -4.50 -1.55
C ALA A 67 4.19 -4.63 -1.87
N VAL A 68 3.74 -4.07 -2.99
CA VAL A 68 2.34 -4.19 -3.43
C VAL A 68 1.98 -5.63 -3.80
N LEU A 69 2.90 -6.35 -4.43
CA LEU A 69 2.71 -7.75 -4.78
C LEU A 69 2.56 -8.62 -3.52
N SER A 70 3.41 -8.41 -2.50
CA SER A 70 3.29 -9.05 -1.19
C SER A 70 1.98 -8.71 -0.51
N TYR A 71 1.60 -7.44 -0.45
CA TYR A 71 0.34 -6.98 0.14
C TYR A 71 -0.88 -7.64 -0.52
N LYS A 72 -0.91 -7.68 -1.86
CA LYS A 72 -1.99 -8.34 -2.61
C LYS A 72 -2.01 -9.85 -2.40
N THR A 73 -0.84 -10.49 -2.34
CA THR A 73 -0.70 -11.92 -2.12
C THR A 73 -1.22 -12.30 -0.72
N ASN A 74 -0.83 -11.53 0.29
CA ASN A 74 -1.24 -11.72 1.69
C ASN A 74 -2.77 -11.61 1.84
N ARG A 75 -3.41 -10.77 1.04
CA ARG A 75 -4.86 -10.50 1.09
C ARG A 75 -5.69 -11.23 0.05
N GLY A 76 -5.06 -11.99 -0.84
CA GLY A 76 -5.73 -12.65 -1.94
C GLY A 76 -6.41 -11.67 -2.93
N ILE A 77 -5.90 -10.45 -3.07
CA ILE A 77 -6.40 -9.45 -4.03
C ILE A 77 -5.78 -9.77 -5.40
N ILE A 78 -6.27 -10.85 -6.01
CA ILE A 78 -5.93 -11.27 -7.36
C ILE A 78 -6.97 -10.75 -8.34
N ALA A 79 -6.50 -10.19 -9.47
CA ALA A 79 -7.36 -9.84 -10.59
C ALA A 79 -7.87 -11.14 -11.25
N LYS A 80 -8.94 -11.73 -10.70
CA LYS A 80 -9.65 -12.88 -11.27
C LYS A 80 -10.14 -12.49 -12.67
N GLY A 81 -9.36 -12.79 -13.69
CA GLY A 81 -9.73 -12.50 -15.07
C GLY A 81 -8.61 -12.48 -16.10
N ARG A 82 -7.32 -12.39 -15.73
CA ARG A 82 -6.25 -12.37 -16.75
C ARG A 82 -4.98 -13.17 -16.44
N GLN A 83 -4.49 -13.23 -15.20
CA GLN A 83 -3.32 -14.04 -14.84
C GLN A 83 -3.39 -14.57 -13.40
N THR A 84 -2.71 -15.69 -13.13
CA THR A 84 -2.54 -16.32 -11.80
C THR A 84 -1.54 -15.59 -10.90
N ALA A 85 -0.96 -14.48 -11.36
CA ALA A 85 0.00 -13.66 -10.62
C ALA A 85 -0.66 -12.37 -10.12
N ALA A 86 -0.30 -11.92 -8.92
CA ALA A 86 -0.69 -10.61 -8.42
C ALA A 86 0.01 -9.51 -9.23
N ASP A 87 -0.75 -8.61 -9.85
CA ASP A 87 -0.19 -7.46 -10.56
C ASP A 87 0.45 -6.46 -9.59
N ASP A 88 1.52 -5.79 -10.00
CA ASP A 88 2.15 -4.68 -9.26
C ASP A 88 1.38 -3.35 -9.38
N ILE A 89 0.15 -3.36 -9.90
CA ILE A 89 -0.65 -2.16 -10.20
C ILE A 89 -1.58 -1.81 -9.04
N VAL A 90 -1.52 -0.58 -8.52
CA VAL A 90 -2.50 -0.11 -7.51
C VAL A 90 -3.72 0.43 -8.25
N GLY A 91 -4.81 -0.33 -8.18
CA GLY A 91 -6.10 0.10 -8.72
C GLY A 91 -7.17 0.30 -7.66
N LYS A 92 -8.42 0.51 -8.10
CA LYS A 92 -9.57 0.79 -7.23
C LYS A 92 -9.74 -0.17 -6.04
N MET A 93 -9.52 -1.46 -6.26
CA MET A 93 -9.66 -2.47 -5.20
C MET A 93 -8.52 -2.36 -4.17
N THR A 94 -7.31 -2.09 -4.63
CA THR A 94 -6.14 -1.95 -3.78
C THR A 94 -6.21 -0.68 -2.96
N ILE A 95 -6.56 0.46 -3.57
CA ILE A 95 -6.68 1.73 -2.83
C ILE A 95 -7.85 1.71 -1.84
N ALA A 96 -8.98 1.07 -2.18
CA ALA A 96 -10.09 0.90 -1.25
C ALA A 96 -9.73 -0.04 -0.08
N SER A 97 -8.92 -1.08 -0.34
CA SER A 97 -8.41 -1.96 0.72
C SER A 97 -7.44 -1.22 1.64
N LEU A 98 -6.46 -0.51 1.06
CA LEU A 98 -5.52 0.32 1.81
C LEU A 98 -6.24 1.36 2.66
N ASP A 99 -7.23 2.04 2.09
CA ASP A 99 -8.03 3.05 2.79
C ASP A 99 -8.82 2.45 3.94
N ARG A 100 -9.48 1.32 3.72
CA ARG A 100 -10.24 0.67 4.78
C ARG A 100 -9.33 0.30 5.95
N GLU A 101 -8.16 -0.26 5.66
CA GLU A 101 -7.26 -0.70 6.71
C GLU A 101 -6.52 0.43 7.42
N MET A 102 -6.11 1.47 6.68
CA MET A 102 -5.58 2.68 7.28
C MET A 102 -6.61 3.32 8.20
N LEU A 103 -7.88 3.38 7.78
CA LEU A 103 -8.97 3.84 8.64
C LEU A 103 -9.15 2.94 9.88
N GLU A 104 -8.95 1.62 9.77
CA GLU A 104 -8.99 0.72 10.93
C GLU A 104 -7.79 0.93 11.88
N VAL A 105 -6.64 1.36 11.37
CA VAL A 105 -5.45 1.72 12.15
C VAL A 105 -5.61 3.10 12.80
N GLU A 106 -6.07 4.11 12.06
CA GLU A 106 -6.28 5.51 12.50
C GLU A 106 -7.51 5.63 13.43
N GLY A 107 -8.59 4.92 13.12
CA GLY A 107 -9.85 4.95 13.85
C GLY A 107 -9.86 4.15 15.16
N ARG A 108 -8.78 3.43 15.49
CA ARG A 108 -8.59 2.89 16.84
C ARG A 108 -8.11 4.03 17.74
N PRO A 109 -8.95 4.58 18.66
CA PRO A 109 -8.43 5.49 19.67
C PRO A 109 -7.35 4.74 20.44
N SER A 110 -6.20 5.40 20.59
CA SER A 110 -4.98 4.90 21.22
C SER A 110 -5.24 4.31 22.61
N GLY A 111 -5.63 3.04 22.68
CA GLY A 111 -5.17 2.16 23.76
C GLY A 111 -3.72 1.81 23.46
N PRO A 112 -2.85 1.61 24.47
CA PRO A 112 -1.42 1.41 24.26
C PRO A 112 -1.24 0.29 23.24
N VAL A 113 -0.74 0.65 22.06
CA VAL A 113 -0.47 -0.30 21.00
C VAL A 113 0.58 -1.23 21.56
N CYS A 114 0.15 -2.41 22.01
CA CYS A 114 1.00 -3.58 22.02
C CYS A 114 1.36 -3.77 20.55
N VAL A 115 2.46 -3.16 20.13
CA VAL A 115 3.16 -3.47 18.89
C VAL A 115 3.35 -4.98 18.95
N LYS A 116 2.46 -5.69 18.26
CA LYS A 116 2.49 -7.14 18.28
C LYS A 116 3.81 -7.48 17.60
N ALA A 117 4.76 -7.89 18.44
CA ALA A 117 6.11 -8.20 18.09
C ALA A 117 6.16 -9.00 16.79
N MET A 118 6.51 -8.34 15.68
CA MET A 118 6.92 -9.03 14.47
C MET A 118 8.44 -9.21 14.56
N ARG A 119 8.77 -10.18 15.42
CA ARG A 119 9.88 -11.14 15.41
C ARG A 119 11.23 -10.61 14.89
N PRO A 120 12.31 -10.63 15.70
CA PRO A 120 13.65 -10.69 15.12
C PRO A 120 13.69 -11.93 14.23
N ILE A 121 14.12 -11.76 12.99
CA ILE A 121 14.52 -12.86 12.11
C ILE A 121 15.62 -13.62 12.84
N ALA A 122 15.22 -14.65 13.58
CA ALA A 122 16.12 -15.57 14.23
C ALA A 122 17.02 -16.13 13.14
N GLY A 123 18.32 -15.89 13.31
CA GLY A 123 19.36 -16.46 12.48
C GLY A 123 19.15 -17.97 12.32
N ARG A 124 19.51 -18.45 11.15
CA ARG A 124 19.81 -19.85 10.95
C ARG A 124 21.17 -19.89 10.25
N GLY A 125 22.23 -20.02 11.05
CA GLY A 125 23.39 -20.82 10.65
C GLY A 125 22.90 -22.24 10.36
N PHE A 126 23.53 -23.03 9.50
CA PHE A 126 24.94 -23.19 9.22
C PHE A 126 25.16 -23.40 7.71
#